data_AF-A0A4P5SA96-F1
#
_entry.id   AF-A0A4P5SA96-F1
#
_cell.length_a   1.000
_cell.length_b   1.000
_cell.length_c   1.000
_cell.angle_alpha   90.00
_cell.angle_beta   90.00
_cell.angle_gamma   90.00
#
_symmetry.space_group_name_H-M   'P 1'
#
loop_
_entity.id
_entity.type
_entity.pdbx_description
1 polymer ?
#
loop_
_entity_poly.entity_id
_entity_poly.type
_entity_poly.pdbx_seq_one_letter_code
_entity_poly.pdbx_strand_id
1 'polypeptide(L)' 'MTVEVKIGVQDTAREISLESAQEPADIIKAVEAAIAKGGLLSLTDERGRTVLVPAEKIAYVEVGAEATRRVGFGSTS' A
#
# COMPACT_ATOMS: atom_id res chain seq x y z
N MET A 1 -1.51 -11.98 -7.27
CA MET A 1 -2.60 -11.10 -6.80
C MET A 1 -1.93 -9.85 -6.27
N THR A 2 -2.38 -8.66 -6.62
CA THR A 2 -1.79 -7.41 -6.13
C THR A 2 -2.66 -6.80 -5.03
N VAL A 3 -2.00 -6.12 -4.11
CA VAL A 3 -2.59 -5.38 -3.01
C VAL A 3 -2.42 -3.89 -3.31
N GLU A 4 -3.53 -3.16 -3.35
CA GLU A 4 -3.49 -1.71 -3.46
C GLU A 4 -3.02 -1.10 -2.13
N VAL A 5 -2.03 -0.21 -2.18
CA VAL A 5 -1.53 0.52 -1.01
C VAL A 5 -1.62 2.01 -1.31
N LYS A 6 -2.24 2.75 -0.39
CA LYS A 6 -2.28 4.22 -0.44
C LYS A 6 -1.59 4.81 0.77
N ILE A 7 -0.80 5.85 0.53
CA ILE A 7 -0.02 6.53 1.56
C ILE A 7 -0.38 8.01 1.49
N GLY A 8 -1.00 8.51 2.55
CA GLY A 8 -1.17 9.94 2.77
C GLY A 8 0.11 10.55 3.32
N VAL A 9 0.52 11.70 2.79
CA VAL A 9 1.71 12.42 3.24
C VAL A 9 1.29 13.66 4.02
N GLN A 10 1.91 13.88 5.19
CA GLN A 10 1.68 15.08 6.01
C GLN A 10 2.12 16.36 5.29
N ASP A 11 1.57 17.49 5.70
CA ASP A 11 1.89 18.84 5.17
C ASP A 11 1.59 19.02 3.66
N THR A 12 0.84 18.09 3.06
CA THR A 12 0.46 18.15 1.65
C THR A 12 -0.86 17.43 1.40
N ALA A 13 -1.55 17.80 0.30
CA ALA A 13 -2.73 17.08 -0.17
C ALA A 13 -2.37 15.90 -1.11
N ARG A 14 -1.09 15.52 -1.17
CA ARG A 14 -0.61 14.45 -2.03
C ARG A 14 -0.83 13.08 -1.38
N GLU A 15 -1.34 12.17 -2.18
CA GLU A 15 -1.41 10.75 -1.89
C GLU A 15 -0.51 9.99 -2.86
N ILE A 16 0.12 8.91 -2.38
CA ILE A 16 0.87 7.98 -3.21
C ILE A 16 0.12 6.65 -3.24
N SER A 17 -0.29 6.20 -4.42
CA SER A 17 -0.93 4.91 -4.64
C SER A 17 -0.01 3.97 -5.42
N LEU A 18 0.11 2.73 -4.97
CA LEU A 18 0.85 1.68 -5.66
C LEU A 18 0.18 0.32 -5.50
N GLU A 19 0.45 -0.58 -6.44
CA GLU A 19 0.04 -1.98 -6.37
C GLU A 19 1.25 -2.84 -6.01
N SER A 20 1.23 -3.46 -4.82
CA SER A 20 2.29 -4.34 -4.36
C SER A 20 1.95 -5.81 -4.63
N ALA A 21 2.96 -6.59 -4.99
CA ALA A 21 2.85 -8.05 -5.08
C ALA A 21 3.10 -8.74 -3.71
N GLN A 22 3.38 -7.97 -2.66
CA GLN A 22 3.58 -8.47 -1.30
C GLN A 22 2.24 -8.81 -0.63
N GLU A 23 2.29 -9.71 0.34
CA GLU A 23 1.11 -10.00 1.16
C GLU A 23 0.74 -8.78 2.04
N PRO A 24 -0.56 -8.54 2.32
CA PRO A 24 -0.99 -7.42 3.18
C PRO A 24 -0.28 -7.40 4.54
N ALA A 25 -0.06 -8.58 5.15
CA ALA A 25 0.60 -8.70 6.44
C ALA A 25 2.06 -8.23 6.41
N ASP A 26 2.78 -8.46 5.30
CA ASP A 26 4.16 -8.03 5.14
C ASP A 26 4.26 -6.52 4.92
N ILE A 27 3.29 -5.94 4.20
CA ILE A 27 3.19 -4.49 4.02
C ILE A 27 2.97 -3.83 5.38
N ILE A 28 2.03 -4.34 6.19
CA ILE A 28 1.76 -3.82 7.54
C ILE A 28 3.03 -3.87 8.41
N LYS A 29 3.73 -5.00 8.44
CA LYS A 29 4.98 -5.14 9.19
C LYS A 29 6.05 -4.15 8.71
N ALA A 30 6.16 -3.91 7.40
CA ALA A 30 7.11 -2.96 6.85
C ALA A 30 6.80 -1.52 7.31
N VAL A 31 5.52 -1.15 7.35
CA VAL A 31 5.04 0.14 7.85
C VAL A 31 5.37 0.29 9.34
N GLU A 32 5.00 -0.69 10.17
CA GLU A 32 5.29 -0.69 11.61
C GLU A 32 6.79 -0.57 11.89
N ALA A 33 7.61 -1.32 11.15
CA ALA A 33 9.06 -1.29 11.30
C ALA A 33 9.66 0.07 10.90
N ALA A 34 9.14 0.69 9.83
CA ALA A 34 9.60 2.02 9.40
C ALA A 34 9.26 3.09 10.45
N ILE A 35 8.05 3.05 11.01
CA ILE A 35 7.60 3.95 12.07
C ILE A 35 8.42 3.74 13.35
N ALA A 36 8.57 2.50 13.81
CA ALA A 36 9.31 2.19 15.03
C ALA A 36 10.79 2.60 14.96
N LYS A 37 11.41 2.51 13.78
CA LYS A 37 12.80 2.91 13.56
C LYS A 37 12.95 4.42 13.28
N GLY A 38 11.87 5.14 12.97
CA GLY A 38 11.94 6.52 12.47
C GLY A 38 12.67 6.62 11.12
N GLY A 39 12.53 5.61 10.27
CA GLY A 39 13.29 5.48 9.01
C GLY A 39 12.46 5.77 7.74
N LEU A 40 12.86 5.15 6.64
CA LEU A 40 12.11 5.17 5.38
C LEU A 40 11.22 3.93 5.27
N LEU A 41 9.95 4.14 4.95
CA LEU A 41 9.09 3.10 4.39
C LEU A 41 9.47 2.92 2.91
N SER A 42 9.90 1.71 2.56
CA SER A 42 10.23 1.33 1.19
C SER A 42 9.22 0.29 0.71
N LEU A 43 8.46 0.62 -0.33
CA LEU A 43 7.54 -0.31 -0.97
C LEU A 43 7.86 -0.39 -2.46
N THR A 44 7.92 -1.61 -2.98
CA THR A 44 8.14 -1.85 -4.41
C THR A 44 6.84 -2.33 -5.02
N ASP A 45 6.43 -1.69 -6.10
CA ASP A 45 5.24 -2.08 -6.85
C ASP A 45 5.52 -3.27 -7.79
N GLU A 46 4.45 -3.85 -8.34
CA GLU A 46 4.54 -4.99 -9.28
C GLU A 46 5.35 -4.68 -10.56
N ARG A 47 5.55 -3.39 -10.87
CA ARG A 47 6.30 -2.93 -12.05
C ARG A 47 7.78 -2.72 -11.74
N GLY A 48 8.22 -3.02 -10.52
CA GLY A 48 9.60 -2.86 -10.06
C GLY A 48 9.96 -1.43 -9.67
N ARG A 49 9.01 -0.50 -9.60
CA ARG A 49 9.26 0.86 -9.09
C ARG A 49 9.20 0.83 -7.57
N THR A 50 10.24 1.37 -6.95
CA THR A 50 10.32 1.53 -5.50
C THR A 50 9.95 2.94 -5.09
N VAL A 51 9.02 3.05 -4.13
CA VAL A 51 8.62 4.29 -3.48
C VAL A 51 9.24 4.32 -2.09
N LEU A 52 9.90 5.44 -1.76
CA LEU A 52 10.49 5.70 -0.45
C LEU A 52 9.76 6.86 0.20
N VAL A 53 9.23 6.64 1.41
CA VAL A 53 8.51 7.65 2.19
C VAL A 53 9.11 7.74 3.59
N PRO A 54 9.54 8.93 4.07
CA PRO A 54 9.93 9.11 5.46
C PRO A 54 8.77 8.77 6.40
N ALA A 55 9.02 7.90 7.38
CA ALA A 55 7.98 7.43 8.29
C ALA A 55 7.35 8.58 9.08
N GLU A 56 8.14 9.58 9.44
CA GLU A 56 7.68 10.81 10.12
C GLU A 56 6.69 11.64 9.28
N LYS A 57 6.70 11.50 7.95
CA LYS A 57 5.82 12.22 7.03
C LYS A 57 4.59 11.42 6.64
N ILE A 58 4.42 10.21 7.14
CA ILE A 58 3.22 9.40 6.87
C ILE A 58 2.07 9.96 7.70
N ALA A 59 0.99 10.35 7.04
CA ALA A 59 -0.27 10.73 7.69
C ALA A 59 -1.14 9.51 7.95
N TYR A 60 -1.24 8.62 6.95
CA TYR A 60 -1.93 7.33 7.05
C TYR A 60 -1.40 6.37 5.99
N VAL A 61 -1.63 5.08 6.21
CA VAL A 61 -1.44 4.04 5.20
C VAL A 61 -2.72 3.21 5.13
N GLU A 62 -3.31 3.12 3.94
CA GLU A 62 -4.40 2.20 3.63
C GLU A 62 -3.82 1.00 2.88
N VAL A 63 -4.06 -0.20 3.39
CA VAL A 63 -3.70 -1.46 2.74
C VAL A 63 -5.00 -2.12 2.30
N GLY A 64 -5.22 -2.18 1.00
CA GLY A 64 -6.41 -2.77 0.41
C GLY A 64 -6.56 -4.23 0.81
N ALA A 65 -7.80 -4.68 0.94
CA ALA A 65 -8.07 -6.11 1.03
C ALA A 65 -7.69 -6.76 -0.30
N GLU A 66 -7.12 -7.96 -0.24
CA GLU A 66 -6.89 -8.80 -1.41
C GLU A 66 -8.16 -8.79 -2.28
N ALA A 67 -8.09 -8.16 -3.46
CA ALA A 67 -9.21 -8.00 -4.37
C ALA A 67 -9.62 -9.35 -4.92
N THR A 68 -10.38 -10.12 -4.14
CA THR A 68 -11.06 -11.33 -4.60
C THR A 68 -12.03 -10.86 -5.66
N ARG A 69 -11.62 -10.85 -6.93
CA ARG A 69 -12.49 -10.49 -8.06
C ARG A 69 -13.67 -11.44 -8.03
N ARG A 70 -14.77 -11.03 -7.39
CA ARG A 70 -16.04 -11.73 -7.47
C ARG A 70 -16.52 -11.53 -8.89
N VAL A 71 -16.22 -12.50 -9.77
CA VAL A 71 -16.82 -12.56 -11.10
C VAL A 71 -18.32 -12.80 -10.92
N GLY A 72 -19.07 -11.71 -10.87
CA GLY A 72 -20.52 -11.74 -10.90
C GLY A 72 -20.98 -12.07 -12.32
N PHE A 73 -21.05 -13.35 -12.66
CA PHE A 73 -21.82 -13.79 -13.82
C PHE A 73 -23.31 -13.64 -13.50
N GLY A 74 -23.82 -12.41 -13.59
CA GLY A 74 -25.25 -12.16 -13.72
C GLY A 74 -25.67 -12.51 -15.14
N SER A 75 -25.85 -13.81 -15.42
CA SER A 75 -26.57 -14.24 -16.61
C SER A 75 -28.01 -13.75 -16.50
N THR A 76 -28.41 -12.91 -17.45
CA THR A 76 -29.79 -12.65 -17.83
C THR A 76 -30.60 -13.96 -17.86
N SER A 77 -31.67 -14.00 -17.07
CA SER A 77 -32.85 -14.83 -17.32
C SER A 77 -34.06 -14.16 -16.68
#